data_AF-A0A2Z2HCK1-F1
#
_entry.id   AF-A0A2Z2HCK1-F1
#
_cell.length_a   1.000
_cell.length_b   1.000
_cell.length_c   1.000
_cell.angle_alpha   90.00
_cell.angle_beta   90.00
_cell.angle_gamma   90.00
#
_symmetry.space_group_name_H-M   'P 1'
#
loop_
_entity.id
_entity.type
_entity.pdbx_description
1 polymer ?
#
loop_
_entity_poly.entity_id
_entity_poly.type
_entity_poly.pdbx_seq_one_letter_code
_entity_poly.pdbx_strand_id
1 'polypeptide(L)' 'MKKVLMTGATLALTTLWLGGCAGGPDWQKPDGTSQQLHSDKADCQVMENKADNDQTYDDCMKGRGWTPT' A
#
# COMPACT_ATOMS: atom_id res chain seq x y z
N MET A 1 1.10 -15.67 47.77
CA MET A 1 0.32 -14.46 47.44
C MET A 1 1.30 -13.29 47.53
N LYS A 2 1.67 -12.49 46.53
CA LYS A 2 0.98 -11.90 45.38
C LYS A 2 1.95 -11.85 44.18
N LYS A 3 1.50 -12.29 43.00
CA LYS A 3 2.11 -11.97 41.72
C LYS A 3 1.19 -10.96 41.06
N VAL A 4 1.60 -9.70 40.96
CA VAL A 4 0.98 -8.73 40.06
C VAL A 4 2.09 -7.86 39.48
N LEU A 5 2.76 -8.38 38.45
CA LEU A 5 3.34 -7.53 37.42
C LEU A 5 2.31 -7.49 36.28
N MET A 6 1.33 -6.60 36.41
CA MET A 6 0.58 -6.11 35.27
C MET A 6 1.24 -4.79 34.85
N THR A 7 2.33 -4.89 34.11
CA THR A 7 2.79 -3.79 33.28
C THR A 7 2.35 -4.14 31.88
N GLY A 8 1.19 -3.59 31.50
CA GLY A 8 0.60 -3.78 30.18
C GLY A 8 1.66 -3.51 29.13
N ALA A 9 1.96 -4.53 28.33
CA ALA A 9 2.71 -4.36 27.11
C ALA A 9 1.82 -3.52 26.19
N THR A 10 2.03 -2.21 26.22
CA THR A 10 1.58 -1.28 25.19
C THR A 10 2.00 -1.90 23.87
N LEU A 11 1.04 -2.44 23.12
CA LEU A 11 1.22 -2.81 21.72
C LEU A 11 1.66 -1.53 21.03
N ALA A 12 2.98 -1.32 20.96
CA ALA A 12 3.61 -0.35 20.10
C ALA A 12 3.24 -0.81 18.70
N LEU A 13 2.15 -0.22 18.20
CA LEU A 13 1.73 -0.29 16.83
C LEU A 13 2.87 0.37 16.06
N THR A 14 3.85 -0.44 15.68
CA THR A 14 4.91 -0.04 14.76
C THR A 14 4.18 0.29 13.47
N THR A 15 3.87 1.57 13.30
CA THR A 15 3.55 2.15 12.00
C THR A 15 4.73 1.85 11.11
N LEU A 16 4.64 0.73 10.39
CA LEU A 16 5.50 0.40 9.27
C LEU A 16 5.30 1.54 8.27
N TRP A 17 6.14 2.55 8.39
CA TRP A 17 6.49 3.41 7.28
C TRP A 17 7.34 2.56 6.33
N LEU A 18 6.68 1.63 5.64
CA LEU A 18 7.14 1.13 4.34
C LEU A 18 6.93 2.29 3.35
N GLY A 19 7.68 3.37 3.57
CA GLY A 19 7.92 4.41 2.58
C GLY A 19 8.79 3.79 1.50
N GLY A 20 8.20 2.92 0.70
CA GLY A 20 8.79 2.46 -0.53
C GLY A 20 8.93 3.67 -1.45
N CYS A 21 10.17 4.01 -1.76
CA CYS A 21 10.53 4.89 -2.86
C CYS A 21 10.01 4.27 -4.17
N ALA A 22 8.77 4.57 -4.54
CA ALA A 22 8.20 4.17 -5.83
C ALA A 22 8.00 5.44 -6.65
N GLY A 23 9.08 5.87 -7.33
CA GLY A 23 9.11 6.98 -8.28
C GLY A 23 8.35 6.67 -9.58
N GLY A 24 7.07 6.33 -9.44
CA GLY A 24 6.09 6.33 -10.51
C GLY A 24 5.12 7.51 -10.34
N PRO A 25 4.20 7.73 -11.29
CA PRO A 25 3.20 8.80 -11.19
C PRO A 25 2.51 8.79 -9.82
N ASP A 26 2.26 9.98 -9.27
CA ASP A 26 1.42 10.09 -8.09
C ASP A 26 0.01 9.67 -8.49
N TRP A 27 -0.57 8.73 -7.76
CA TRP A 27 -1.91 8.22 -8.03
C TRP A 27 -2.82 8.73 -6.94
N GLN A 28 -3.91 9.38 -7.34
CA GLN A 28 -4.92 9.90 -6.43
C GLN A 28 -6.24 9.17 -6.61
N LYS A 29 -6.93 9.00 -5.48
CA LYS A 29 -8.30 8.48 -5.42
C LYS A 29 -8.99 9.17 -4.24
N PRO A 30 -10.14 9.83 -4.44
CA PRO A 30 -10.75 10.70 -3.43
C PRO A 30 -11.16 9.96 -2.14
N ASP A 31 -11.47 8.67 -2.26
CA ASP A 31 -11.81 7.75 -1.16
C ASP A 31 -10.68 6.75 -0.83
N GLY A 32 -9.54 6.86 -1.51
CA GLY A 32 -8.43 5.92 -1.39
C GLY A 32 -7.45 6.30 -0.28
N THR A 33 -7.10 5.31 0.55
CA THR A 33 -6.03 5.45 1.53
C THR A 33 -4.67 5.12 0.92
N SER A 34 -3.59 5.63 1.53
CA SER A 34 -2.22 5.29 1.13
C SER A 34 -1.92 3.78 1.24
N GLN A 35 -2.60 3.08 2.15
CA GLN A 35 -2.47 1.62 2.29
C GLN A 35 -3.13 0.88 1.12
N GLN A 36 -4.31 1.33 0.68
CA GLN A 36 -4.94 0.81 -0.54
C GLN A 36 -4.08 1.12 -1.76
N LEU A 37 -3.51 2.31 -1.84
CA LEU A 37 -2.60 2.65 -2.92
C LEU A 37 -1.44 1.66 -2.99
N HIS A 38 -0.77 1.39 -1.87
CA HIS A 38 0.37 0.48 -1.85
C HIS A 38 -0.04 -0.96 -2.22
N SER A 39 -1.19 -1.43 -1.72
CA SER A 39 -1.73 -2.76 -2.06
C SER A 39 -2.07 -2.86 -3.55
N ASP A 40 -2.72 -1.84 -4.11
CA ASP A 40 -3.13 -1.81 -5.51
C ASP A 40 -1.92 -1.69 -6.44
N LYS A 41 -0.92 -0.86 -6.10
CA LYS A 41 0.34 -0.77 -6.83
C LYS A 41 1.06 -2.12 -6.89
N ALA A 42 1.15 -2.83 -5.76
CA ALA A 42 1.80 -4.15 -5.73
C ALA A 42 1.07 -5.19 -6.59
N ASP A 43 -0.27 -5.20 -6.53
CA ASP A 43 -1.08 -6.08 -7.37
C ASP A 43 -0.94 -5.77 -8.87
N CYS A 44 -1.03 -4.49 -9.24
CA CYS A 44 -0.86 -4.05 -10.61
C CYS A 44 0.57 -4.29 -11.13
N GLN A 45 1.61 -4.14 -10.30
CA GLN A 45 3.00 -4.48 -10.66
C GLN A 45 3.18 -5.97 -10.90
N VAL A 46 2.49 -6.84 -10.15
CA VAL A 46 2.53 -8.29 -10.42
C VAL A 46 1.91 -8.59 -11.79
N MET A 47 0.87 -7.86 -12.19
CA MET A 47 0.27 -8.03 -13.52
C MET A 47 1.16 -7.48 -14.63
N GLU A 48 1.77 -6.31 -14.44
CA GLU A 48 2.76 -5.73 -15.35
C GLU A 48 3.92 -6.69 -15.62
N ASN A 49 4.55 -7.21 -14.57
CA ASN A 49 5.66 -8.15 -14.68
C ASN A 49 5.25 -9.47 -15.36
N LYS A 50 3.97 -9.87 -15.27
CA LYS A 50 3.44 -11.06 -15.96
C LYS A 50 3.11 -10.78 -17.43
N ALA A 51 2.72 -9.55 -17.75
CA ALA A 51 2.37 -9.13 -19.10
C ALA A 51 3.57 -8.58 -19.88
N ASP A 52 4.69 -8.29 -19.19
CA ASP A 52 5.88 -7.62 -19.72
C ASP A 52 5.51 -6.31 -20.46
N ASN A 53 4.54 -5.56 -19.89
CA ASN A 53 3.96 -4.37 -20.51
C ASN A 53 3.46 -3.37 -19.46
N ASP A 54 4.09 -2.19 -19.44
CA ASP A 54 3.77 -1.03 -18.58
C ASP A 54 2.32 -0.53 -18.75
N GLN A 55 1.71 -0.66 -19.93
CA GLN A 55 0.30 -0.25 -20.12
C GLN A 55 -0.64 -1.06 -19.23
N THR A 56 -0.27 -2.30 -18.90
CA THR A 56 -1.03 -3.17 -18.00
C THR A 56 -1.08 -2.61 -16.58
N TYR A 57 -0.01 -1.95 -16.14
CA TYR A 57 0.03 -1.31 -14.82
C TYR A 57 -0.94 -0.12 -14.76
N ASP A 58 -0.85 0.79 -15.73
CA ASP A 58 -1.67 1.99 -15.80
C ASP A 58 -3.16 1.66 -15.94
N ASP A 59 -3.50 0.69 -16.79
CA ASP A 59 -4.89 0.26 -16.99
C ASP A 59 -5.44 -0.44 -15.75
N CYS A 60 -4.60 -1.20 -15.03
CA CYS A 60 -4.97 -1.77 -13.74
C CYS A 60 -5.26 -0.70 -12.70
N MET A 61 -4.39 0.30 -12.56
CA MET A 61 -4.57 1.40 -11.62
C MET A 61 -5.83 2.22 -11.94
N LYS A 62 -6.05 2.55 -13.22
CA LYS A 62 -7.28 3.23 -13.69
C LYS A 62 -8.53 2.39 -13.44
N GLY A 63 -8.48 1.08 -13.68
CA GLY A 63 -9.58 0.14 -13.41
C GLY A 63 -9.94 0.05 -11.93
N ARG A 64 -8.98 0.29 -11.03
CA ARG A 64 -9.20 0.40 -9.58
C ARG A 64 -9.68 1.78 -9.12
N GLY A 65 -9.87 2.71 -10.06
CA GLY A 65 -10.35 4.06 -9.83
C GLY A 65 -9.27 5.04 -9.39
N TRP A 66 -7.99 4.71 -9.58
CA TRP A 66 -6.89 5.63 -9.36
C TRP A 66 -6.67 6.49 -10.60
N THR A 67 -6.47 7.79 -10.40
CA THR A 67 -6.12 8.74 -11.46
C THR A 67 -4.69 9.21 -11.29
N PRO A 68 -3.87 9.20 -12.36
CA PRO A 68 -2.53 9.75 -12.30
C PRO A 68 -2.62 11.27 -12.14
N THR A 69 -1.75 11.84 -11.32
CA THR A 69 -1.62 13.28 -11.07
C THR A 69 -0.26 13.81 -11.46
#